data_AF-A0A5L6UKX7-F1
#
_entry.id   AF-A0A5L6UKX7-F1
#
_cell.length_a   1.000
_cell.length_b   1.000
_cell.length_c   1.000
_cell.angle_alpha   90.00
_cell.angle_beta   90.00
_cell.angle_gamma   90.00
#
_symmetry.space_group_name_H-M   'P 1'
#
loop_
_entity.id
_entity.type
_entity.pdbx_description
1 polymer ?
#
loop_
_entity_poly.entity_id
_entity_poly.type
_entity_poly.pdbx_seq_one_letter_code
_entity_poly.pdbx_strand_id
1 'polypeptide(L)'
;MYEQIPDELKKLKQWCAFQLVWDEERGKNKKIPMNANTGAYGNSVDERTWADFETALASLEKYQFDGLGFYFKAPYFGVDIDDIKDDIQDYLYGNTENIAGEFIQTLASYTEYSVSGTGIHIIAKGDFPEGGRRKGNIEMYPDGRFFVMTGQVIDNYRQVNEATSAIKYLHTKYIGTNEVRQTN
;
A
#
# COMPACT_ATOMS: atom_id res chain seq x y z
N MET A 1 -1.36 -13.54 -11.72
CA MET A 1 -0.74 -12.31 -11.13
C MET A 1 -1.24 -12.06 -9.71
N TYR A 2 -2.55 -12.07 -9.45
CA TYR A 2 -3.13 -11.69 -8.16
C TYR A 2 -3.49 -12.85 -7.20
N GLU A 3 -2.97 -14.05 -7.46
CA GLU A 3 -3.33 -15.26 -6.70
C GLU A 3 -2.90 -15.16 -5.24
N GLN A 4 -1.71 -14.59 -4.99
CA GLN A 4 -1.12 -14.50 -3.65
C GLN A 4 -1.68 -13.34 -2.80
N ILE A 5 -2.59 -12.52 -3.35
CA ILE A 5 -3.31 -11.52 -2.54
C ILE A 5 -4.18 -12.27 -1.51
N PRO A 6 -4.20 -11.85 -0.22
CA PRO A 6 -4.96 -12.53 0.82
C PRO A 6 -6.45 -12.61 0.49
N ASP A 7 -7.06 -13.78 0.68
CA ASP A 7 -8.49 -13.98 0.43
C ASP A 7 -9.39 -13.08 1.29
N GLU A 8 -8.92 -12.67 2.47
CA GLU A 8 -9.59 -11.67 3.31
C GLU A 8 -9.79 -10.35 2.55
N LEU A 9 -8.77 -9.86 1.84
CA LEU A 9 -8.86 -8.61 1.07
C LEU A 9 -9.74 -8.78 -0.17
N LYS A 10 -9.64 -9.92 -0.87
CA LYS A 10 -10.45 -10.20 -2.06
C LYS A 10 -11.96 -10.20 -1.78
N LYS A 11 -12.37 -10.54 -0.56
CA LYS A 11 -13.78 -10.55 -0.12
C LYS A 11 -14.37 -9.14 0.12
N LEU A 12 -13.54 -8.10 0.17
CA LEU A 12 -13.98 -6.73 0.45
C LEU A 12 -14.43 -6.01 -0.82
N LYS A 13 -15.38 -5.08 -0.68
CA LYS A 13 -15.75 -4.11 -1.73
C LYS A 13 -14.87 -2.87 -1.68
N GLN A 14 -13.57 -3.08 -1.76
CA GLN A 14 -12.52 -2.05 -1.59
C GLN A 14 -11.56 -2.00 -2.78
N TRP A 15 -11.99 -2.49 -3.94
CA TRP A 15 -11.14 -2.60 -5.11
C TRP A 15 -11.46 -1.55 -6.16
N CYS A 16 -10.44 -1.16 -6.91
CA CYS A 16 -10.53 -0.43 -8.16
C CYS A 16 -9.57 -1.03 -9.18
N ALA A 17 -9.65 -0.54 -10.41
CA ALA A 17 -8.53 -0.61 -11.33
C ALA A 17 -7.73 0.70 -11.27
N PHE A 18 -6.56 0.74 -11.90
CA PHE A 18 -5.83 1.98 -12.13
C PHE A 18 -5.34 2.08 -13.56
N GLN A 19 -5.13 3.32 -14.02
CA GLN A 19 -4.46 3.63 -15.27
C GLN A 19 -3.18 4.43 -14.98
N LEU A 20 -2.12 4.13 -15.70
CA LEU A 20 -0.91 4.92 -15.80
C LEU A 20 -1.12 6.03 -16.83
N VAL A 21 -0.95 7.27 -16.38
CA VAL A 21 -0.99 8.45 -17.25
C VAL A 21 0.31 9.20 -17.08
N TRP A 22 1.04 9.40 -18.18
CA TRP A 22 2.30 10.14 -18.16
C TRP A 22 2.07 11.57 -17.69
N ASP A 23 2.88 12.02 -16.73
CA ASP A 23 2.86 13.38 -16.20
C ASP A 23 4.14 14.10 -16.62
N GLU A 24 4.04 14.92 -17.67
CA GLU A 24 5.16 15.67 -18.25
C GLU A 24 5.86 16.56 -17.22
N GLU A 25 5.11 17.16 -16.29
CA GLU A 25 5.69 18.05 -15.27
C GLU A 25 6.56 17.30 -14.27
N ARG A 26 6.24 16.03 -14.01
CA ARG A 26 6.94 15.19 -13.03
C ARG A 26 7.91 14.19 -13.66
N GLY A 27 7.91 14.07 -14.98
CA GLY A 27 8.70 13.08 -15.71
C GLY A 27 8.43 11.64 -15.26
N LYS A 28 7.19 11.33 -14.83
CA LYS A 28 6.81 9.99 -14.36
C LYS A 28 5.32 9.72 -14.54
N ASN A 29 4.92 8.45 -14.57
CA ASN A 29 3.50 8.08 -14.62
C ASN A 29 2.78 8.42 -13.30
N LYS A 30 1.62 9.06 -13.41
CA LYS A 30 0.59 9.11 -12.37
C LYS A 30 -0.22 7.81 -12.41
N LYS A 31 -0.49 7.25 -11.23
CA LYS A 31 -1.40 6.10 -11.05
C LYS A 31 -2.78 6.68 -10.72
N ILE A 32 -3.70 6.67 -11.68
CA ILE A 32 -5.04 7.23 -11.52
C ILE A 32 -6.01 6.09 -11.23
N PRO A 33 -6.77 6.14 -10.12
CA PRO A 33 -7.75 5.12 -9.84
C PRO A 33 -8.94 5.22 -10.79
N MET A 34 -9.45 4.08 -11.22
CA MET A 34 -10.55 3.92 -12.17
C MET A 34 -11.68 3.10 -11.54
N ASN A 35 -12.91 3.56 -11.71
CA ASN A 35 -14.10 2.85 -11.26
C ASN A 35 -14.32 1.62 -12.15
N ALA A 36 -14.09 0.45 -11.57
CA ALA A 36 -14.19 -0.83 -12.28
C ALA A 36 -15.59 -1.14 -12.85
N ASN A 37 -16.65 -0.55 -12.28
CA ASN A 37 -18.02 -0.80 -12.74
C ASN A 37 -18.35 -0.03 -14.02
N THR A 38 -17.82 1.19 -14.15
CA THR A 38 -18.24 2.15 -15.18
C THR A 38 -17.15 2.49 -16.18
N GLY A 39 -15.88 2.29 -15.81
CA GLY A 39 -14.71 2.75 -16.57
C GLY A 39 -14.37 4.23 -16.38
N ALA A 40 -15.14 4.97 -15.56
CA ALA A 40 -14.87 6.36 -15.24
C ALA A 40 -13.77 6.49 -14.15
N TYR A 41 -13.43 7.71 -13.74
CA TYR A 41 -12.52 7.92 -12.62
C TYR A 41 -13.07 7.33 -11.31
N GLY A 42 -12.20 6.66 -10.57
CA GLY A 42 -12.45 6.21 -9.20
C GLY A 42 -12.12 7.30 -8.17
N ASN A 43 -12.57 7.10 -6.93
CA ASN A 43 -12.34 8.06 -5.86
C ASN A 43 -12.09 7.33 -4.53
N SER A 44 -10.98 7.63 -3.86
CA SER A 44 -10.53 6.95 -2.64
C SER A 44 -11.31 7.28 -1.37
N VAL A 45 -12.30 8.18 -1.45
CA VAL A 45 -13.18 8.54 -0.34
C VAL A 45 -14.64 8.19 -0.66
N ASP A 46 -15.02 8.15 -1.94
CA ASP A 46 -16.37 7.81 -2.36
C ASP A 46 -16.52 6.29 -2.62
N GLU A 47 -17.00 5.56 -1.61
CA GLU A 47 -17.22 4.11 -1.67
C GLU A 47 -18.15 3.66 -2.79
N ARG A 48 -18.99 4.56 -3.34
CA ARG A 48 -19.85 4.24 -4.51
C ARG A 48 -19.05 3.97 -5.77
N THR A 49 -17.79 4.41 -5.80
CA THR A 49 -16.87 4.16 -6.92
C THR A 49 -16.07 2.86 -6.77
N TRP A 50 -16.18 2.19 -5.62
CA TRP A 50 -15.43 0.99 -5.30
C TRP A 50 -16.16 -0.26 -5.82
N ALA A 51 -15.41 -1.33 -6.01
CA ALA A 51 -15.91 -2.60 -6.51
C ALA A 51 -15.43 -3.77 -5.64
N ASP A 52 -16.02 -4.94 -5.86
CA ASP A 52 -15.42 -6.20 -5.41
C ASP A 52 -14.24 -6.59 -6.31
N PHE A 53 -13.45 -7.56 -5.83
CA PHE A 53 -12.23 -8.01 -6.49
C PHE A 53 -12.49 -8.56 -7.90
N GLU A 54 -13.52 -9.39 -8.08
CA GLU A 54 -13.83 -10.00 -9.37
C GLU A 54 -14.24 -8.96 -10.41
N THR A 55 -15.04 -7.96 -10.02
CA THR A 55 -15.41 -6.85 -10.88
C THR A 55 -14.20 -6.00 -11.25
N ALA A 56 -13.32 -5.71 -10.29
CA ALA A 56 -12.07 -4.99 -10.56
C ALA A 56 -11.16 -5.76 -11.51
N LEU A 57 -11.03 -7.07 -11.33
CA LEU A 57 -10.22 -7.94 -12.18
C LEU A 57 -10.77 -8.01 -13.60
N ALA A 58 -12.08 -8.23 -13.77
CA ALA A 58 -12.73 -8.25 -15.08
C ALA A 58 -12.64 -6.89 -15.80
N SER A 59 -12.59 -5.79 -15.05
CA SER A 59 -12.47 -4.44 -15.61
C SER A 59 -11.14 -4.19 -16.32
N LEU A 60 -10.07 -4.93 -15.98
CA LEU A 60 -8.76 -4.78 -16.61
C LEU A 60 -8.82 -5.09 -18.10
N GLU A 61 -9.41 -6.23 -18.47
CA GLU A 61 -9.60 -6.59 -19.88
C GLU A 61 -10.67 -5.73 -20.54
N LYS A 62 -11.80 -5.50 -19.84
CA LYS A 62 -12.93 -4.76 -20.41
C LYS A 62 -12.58 -3.34 -20.82
N TYR A 63 -11.80 -2.63 -20.01
CA TYR A 63 -11.46 -1.22 -20.20
C TYR A 63 -10.00 -0.97 -20.52
N GLN A 64 -9.17 -2.02 -20.60
CA GLN A 64 -7.73 -1.94 -20.85
C GLN A 64 -6.97 -1.13 -19.78
N PHE A 65 -7.32 -1.36 -18.52
CA PHE A 65 -6.63 -0.75 -17.37
C PHE A 65 -5.32 -1.48 -17.03
N ASP A 66 -4.38 -0.75 -16.42
CA ASP A 66 -3.01 -1.22 -16.18
C ASP A 66 -2.88 -2.19 -14.99
N GLY A 67 -3.87 -2.22 -14.10
CA GLY A 67 -3.88 -3.18 -12.99
C GLY A 67 -4.85 -2.83 -11.88
N LEU A 68 -4.74 -3.55 -10.75
CA LEU A 68 -5.62 -3.40 -9.60
C LEU A 68 -5.10 -2.38 -8.58
N GLY A 69 -6.05 -1.74 -7.90
CA GLY A 69 -5.81 -0.94 -6.72
C GLY A 69 -6.73 -1.33 -5.57
N PHE A 70 -6.31 -1.04 -4.35
CA PHE A 70 -7.05 -1.30 -3.13
C PHE A 70 -7.19 -0.02 -2.30
N TYR A 71 -8.42 0.32 -1.92
CA TYR A 71 -8.75 1.46 -1.08
C TYR A 71 -8.71 1.08 0.39
N PHE A 72 -8.20 2.00 1.23
CA PHE A 72 -8.14 1.79 2.67
C PHE A 72 -9.37 2.37 3.37
N LYS A 73 -9.88 1.59 4.32
CA LYS A 73 -10.80 2.01 5.36
C LYS A 73 -10.62 1.09 6.56
N ALA A 74 -10.96 1.60 7.75
CA ALA A 74 -10.90 0.83 8.98
C ALA A 74 -11.63 -0.53 8.84
N PRO A 75 -11.05 -1.62 9.38
CA PRO A 75 -9.85 -1.64 10.21
C PRO A 75 -8.52 -1.72 9.44
N TYR A 76 -8.54 -1.68 8.10
CA TYR A 76 -7.34 -1.89 7.28
C TYR A 76 -6.55 -0.60 7.09
N PHE A 77 -5.23 -0.73 7.04
CA PHE A 77 -4.32 0.34 6.69
C PHE A 77 -3.18 -0.18 5.80
N GLY A 78 -2.57 0.73 5.05
CA GLY A 78 -1.45 0.47 4.19
C GLY A 78 -0.20 1.23 4.66
N VAL A 79 0.95 0.57 4.59
CA VAL A 79 2.27 1.19 4.69
C VAL A 79 2.96 1.07 3.35
N ASP A 80 3.47 2.17 2.84
CA ASP A 80 4.23 2.27 1.59
C ASP A 80 5.62 2.81 1.91
N ILE A 81 6.66 2.10 1.45
CA ILE A 81 8.05 2.51 1.62
C ILE A 81 8.71 2.48 0.27
N ASP A 82 9.00 3.68 -0.24
CA ASP A 82 9.59 3.90 -1.55
C ASP A 82 11.12 3.82 -1.51
N ASP A 83 11.72 3.36 -2.61
CA ASP A 83 13.16 3.47 -2.89
C ASP A 83 14.09 2.82 -1.86
N ILE A 84 13.74 1.59 -1.44
CA ILE A 84 14.49 0.76 -0.47
C ILE A 84 14.97 -0.56 -1.09
N LYS A 85 15.28 -0.56 -2.38
CA LYS A 85 15.62 -1.77 -3.14
C LYS A 85 16.76 -2.57 -2.49
N ASP A 86 17.81 -1.88 -2.05
CA ASP A 86 18.99 -2.51 -1.45
C ASP A 86 18.62 -3.13 -0.08
N ASP A 87 17.79 -2.46 0.72
CA ASP A 87 17.30 -3.01 1.99
C ASP A 87 16.41 -4.24 1.80
N ILE A 88 15.56 -4.25 0.76
CA ILE A 88 14.77 -5.45 0.41
C ILE A 88 15.70 -6.61 0.04
N GLN A 89 16.73 -6.34 -0.76
CA GLN A 89 17.69 -7.35 -1.17
C GLN A 89 18.45 -7.93 0.04
N ASP A 90 18.96 -7.07 0.91
CA ASP A 90 19.64 -7.46 2.14
C ASP A 90 18.73 -8.31 3.04
N TYR A 91 17.47 -7.89 3.19
CA TYR A 91 16.47 -8.64 3.96
C TYR A 91 16.28 -10.06 3.41
N LEU A 92 16.16 -10.22 2.09
CA LEU A 92 16.01 -11.53 1.45
C LEU A 92 17.27 -12.41 1.58
N TYR A 93 18.45 -11.82 1.76
CA TYR A 93 19.69 -12.53 2.07
C TYR A 93 19.87 -12.81 3.57
N GLY A 94 18.89 -12.46 4.40
CA GLY A 94 18.88 -12.73 5.84
C GLY A 94 19.45 -11.59 6.70
N ASN A 95 19.85 -10.46 6.10
CA ASN A 95 20.18 -9.27 6.87
C ASN A 95 18.90 -8.48 7.19
N THR A 96 18.34 -8.72 8.37
CA THR A 96 17.07 -8.12 8.78
C THR A 96 17.25 -6.82 9.58
N GLU A 97 18.49 -6.38 9.81
CA GLU A 97 18.81 -5.14 10.54
C GLU A 97 18.78 -3.92 9.62
N ASN A 98 17.68 -3.74 8.89
CA ASN A 98 17.46 -2.62 7.97
C ASN A 98 15.98 -2.19 7.94
N ILE A 99 15.65 -1.18 7.13
CA ILE A 99 14.29 -0.62 7.11
C ILE A 99 13.24 -1.64 6.63
N ALA A 100 13.59 -2.50 5.66
CA ALA A 100 12.68 -3.53 5.16
C ALA A 100 12.41 -4.56 6.26
N GLY A 101 13.46 -5.08 6.90
CA GLY A 101 13.35 -6.03 8.00
C GLY A 101 12.56 -5.46 9.18
N GLU A 102 12.82 -4.21 9.56
CA GLU A 102 12.10 -3.56 10.65
C GLU A 102 10.59 -3.52 10.39
N PHE A 103 10.16 -3.04 9.22
CA PHE A 103 8.74 -2.92 8.92
C PHE A 103 8.06 -4.28 8.68
N ILE A 104 8.69 -5.16 7.91
CA ILE A 104 8.13 -6.48 7.56
C ILE A 104 7.95 -7.33 8.80
N GLN A 105 8.96 -7.40 9.67
CA GLN A 105 8.90 -8.23 10.88
C GLN A 105 8.04 -7.62 11.98
N THR A 106 8.03 -6.29 12.12
CA THR A 106 7.23 -5.62 13.16
C THR A 106 5.74 -5.72 12.87
N LEU A 107 5.32 -5.55 11.61
CA LEU A 107 3.93 -5.70 11.22
C LEU A 107 3.54 -7.17 10.99
N ALA A 108 4.51 -8.00 10.58
CA ALA A 108 4.35 -9.43 10.32
C ALA A 108 3.13 -9.74 9.44
N SER A 109 2.84 -8.89 8.46
CA SER A 109 1.59 -8.90 7.68
C SER A 109 1.87 -8.97 6.18
N TYR A 110 0.83 -9.15 5.39
CA TYR A 110 0.90 -9.22 3.93
C TYR A 110 1.78 -8.10 3.36
N THR A 111 2.86 -8.51 2.71
CA THR A 111 3.88 -7.62 2.15
C THR A 111 4.16 -7.97 0.70
N GLU A 112 4.04 -7.00 -0.20
CA GLU A 112 4.33 -7.15 -1.62
C GLU A 112 5.29 -6.07 -2.12
N TYR A 113 5.95 -6.33 -3.24
CA TYR A 113 6.65 -5.30 -3.98
C TYR A 113 5.68 -4.24 -4.47
N SER A 114 6.08 -2.98 -4.40
CA SER A 114 5.38 -1.91 -5.11
C SER A 114 5.57 -2.09 -6.62
N VAL A 115 4.71 -1.44 -7.43
CA VAL A 115 4.74 -1.60 -8.89
C VAL A 115 6.04 -1.09 -9.55
N SER A 116 6.84 -0.26 -8.87
CA SER A 116 8.17 0.12 -9.36
C SER A 116 9.22 -0.99 -9.18
N GLY A 117 8.96 -1.96 -8.29
CA GLY A 117 9.91 -2.98 -7.86
C GLY A 117 11.04 -2.45 -6.97
N THR A 118 10.99 -1.18 -6.55
CA THR A 118 12.01 -0.55 -5.69
C THR A 118 11.54 -0.28 -4.27
N GLY A 119 10.25 -0.49 -4.00
CA GLY A 119 9.65 -0.29 -2.69
C GLY A 119 8.74 -1.45 -2.31
N ILE A 120 8.11 -1.34 -1.14
CA ILE A 120 7.20 -2.36 -0.61
C ILE A 120 5.86 -1.72 -0.20
N HIS A 121 4.79 -2.49 -0.33
CA HIS A 121 3.52 -2.23 0.34
C HIS A 121 3.31 -3.28 1.43
N ILE A 122 2.89 -2.85 2.61
CA ILE A 122 2.43 -3.72 3.69
C ILE A 122 0.97 -3.38 4.01
N ILE A 123 0.10 -4.38 4.04
CA ILE A 123 -1.31 -4.22 4.41
C ILE A 123 -1.56 -4.97 5.71
N ALA A 124 -2.10 -4.29 6.69
CA ALA A 124 -2.43 -4.83 8.01
C ALA A 124 -3.79 -4.29 8.48
N LYS A 125 -4.26 -4.77 9.62
CA LYS A 125 -5.48 -4.26 10.28
C LYS A 125 -5.23 -3.88 11.73
N GLY A 126 -5.99 -2.92 12.25
CA GLY A 126 -5.88 -2.48 13.64
C GLY A 126 -6.27 -1.02 13.82
N ASP A 127 -6.19 -0.53 15.06
CA ASP A 127 -6.43 0.87 15.39
C ASP A 127 -5.24 1.72 14.95
N PHE A 128 -5.49 2.64 14.02
CA PHE A 128 -4.44 3.46 13.44
C PHE A 128 -4.19 4.72 14.28
N PRO A 129 -2.93 5.06 14.60
CA PRO A 129 -2.61 6.24 15.41
C PRO A 129 -2.96 7.56 14.72
N GLU A 130 -3.39 8.55 15.50
CA GLU A 130 -3.56 9.92 15.02
C GLU A 130 -2.21 10.58 14.67
N GLY A 131 -2.25 11.62 13.85
CA GLY A 131 -1.07 12.42 13.48
C GLY A 131 -0.73 12.36 12.00
N GLY A 132 0.54 12.62 11.68
CA GLY A 132 1.04 12.62 10.30
C GLY A 132 0.80 11.30 9.59
N ARG A 133 0.85 11.32 8.25
CA ARG A 133 0.74 10.12 7.41
C ARG A 133 2.01 9.81 6.62
N ARG A 134 2.98 10.73 6.60
CA ARG A 134 4.17 10.63 5.76
C ARG A 134 5.35 11.39 6.35
N LYS A 135 6.55 10.81 6.24
CA LYS A 135 7.85 11.48 6.43
C LYS A 135 8.85 10.89 5.44
N GLY A 136 9.39 11.72 4.55
CA GLY A 136 10.31 11.24 3.50
C GLY A 136 9.64 10.23 2.55
N ASN A 137 10.27 9.06 2.44
CA ASN A 137 9.86 7.91 1.63
C ASN A 137 8.96 6.91 2.36
N ILE A 138 8.60 7.16 3.63
CA ILE A 138 7.70 6.31 4.42
C ILE A 138 6.32 6.97 4.49
N GLU A 139 5.30 6.24 4.04
CA GLU A 139 3.91 6.65 4.06
C GLU A 139 3.04 5.58 4.77
N MET A 140 2.08 6.02 5.57
CA MET A 140 1.18 5.14 6.34
C MET A 140 -0.24 5.72 6.29
N TYR A 141 -1.20 4.97 5.76
CA TYR A 141 -2.56 5.45 5.49
C TYR A 141 -3.63 4.48 5.99
N PRO A 142 -4.54 4.90 6.89
CA PRO A 142 -5.73 4.13 7.24
C PRO A 142 -6.91 4.35 6.27
N ASP A 143 -6.88 5.45 5.50
CA ASP A 143 -7.96 5.87 4.61
C ASP A 143 -7.46 6.91 3.58
N GLY A 144 -8.36 7.35 2.70
CA GLY A 144 -8.18 8.51 1.81
C GLY A 144 -7.22 8.28 0.63
N ARG A 145 -6.51 7.15 0.62
CA ARG A 145 -5.60 6.71 -0.44
C ARG A 145 -5.99 5.31 -0.95
N PHE A 146 -5.41 4.96 -2.09
CA PHE A 146 -5.40 3.61 -2.60
C PHE A 146 -3.96 3.22 -2.89
N PHE A 147 -3.64 1.94 -2.73
CA PHE A 147 -2.37 1.39 -3.21
C PHE A 147 -2.60 0.56 -4.46
N VAL A 148 -1.62 0.59 -5.37
CA VAL A 148 -1.58 -0.34 -6.49
C VAL A 148 -1.19 -1.71 -5.95
N MET A 149 -1.97 -2.73 -6.30
CA MET A 149 -1.76 -4.09 -5.84
C MET A 149 -1.01 -4.90 -6.88
N THR A 150 0.11 -5.51 -6.51
CA THR A 150 0.93 -6.32 -7.43
C THR A 150 0.71 -7.82 -7.25
N GLY A 151 0.37 -8.28 -6.04
CA GLY A 151 0.36 -9.70 -5.71
C GLY A 151 1.75 -10.34 -5.66
N GLN A 152 2.82 -9.56 -5.80
CA GLN A 152 4.21 -10.04 -5.81
C GLN A 152 4.77 -10.05 -4.39
N VAL A 153 4.46 -11.11 -3.65
CA VAL A 153 4.74 -11.19 -2.21
C VAL A 153 6.24 -11.36 -1.94
N ILE A 154 6.77 -10.59 -0.98
CA ILE A 154 8.20 -10.58 -0.63
C ILE A 154 8.53 -11.68 0.37
N ASP A 155 7.68 -11.87 1.37
CA ASP A 155 7.97 -12.76 2.51
C ASP A 155 6.75 -13.65 2.87
N ASN A 156 6.98 -14.67 3.67
CA ASN A 156 6.04 -15.73 4.02
C ASN A 156 4.80 -15.26 4.82
N TYR A 157 4.73 -13.99 5.23
CA TYR A 157 3.50 -13.39 5.77
C TYR A 157 2.44 -13.27 4.66
N ARG A 158 1.62 -14.31 4.51
CA ARG A 158 0.55 -14.36 3.48
C ARG A 158 -0.82 -13.87 3.97
N GLN A 159 -0.92 -13.43 5.22
CA GLN A 159 -2.17 -13.02 5.86
C GLN A 159 -2.16 -11.55 6.26
N VAL A 160 -3.34 -10.96 6.41
CA VAL A 160 -3.50 -9.61 6.95
C VAL A 160 -3.64 -9.71 8.46
N ASN A 161 -2.58 -9.30 9.16
CA ASN A 161 -2.48 -9.46 10.61
C ASN A 161 -2.96 -8.23 11.38
N GLU A 162 -3.46 -8.46 12.59
CA GLU A 162 -3.75 -7.41 13.57
C GLU A 162 -2.42 -6.81 14.04
N ALA A 163 -2.30 -5.48 13.99
CA ALA A 163 -1.03 -4.79 14.17
C ALA A 163 -1.17 -3.46 14.94
N THR A 164 -2.20 -3.25 15.75
CA THR A 164 -2.47 -2.00 16.49
C THR A 164 -1.25 -1.50 17.27
N SER A 165 -0.63 -2.38 18.08
CA SER A 165 0.56 -1.99 18.85
C SER A 165 1.78 -1.74 17.95
N ALA A 166 1.94 -2.56 16.90
CA ALA A 166 3.04 -2.48 15.96
C ALA A 166 3.02 -1.20 15.12
N ILE A 167 1.86 -0.84 14.55
CA ILE A 167 1.72 0.40 13.77
C ILE A 167 1.90 1.63 14.64
N LYS A 168 1.46 1.60 15.91
CA LYS A 168 1.69 2.71 16.85
C LYS A 168 3.19 2.93 17.11
N TYR A 169 3.96 1.86 17.28
CA TYR A 169 5.40 1.92 17.45
C TYR A 169 6.08 2.53 16.21
N LEU A 170 5.83 1.97 15.03
CA LEU A 170 6.43 2.42 13.77
C LEU A 170 6.04 3.86 13.44
N HIS A 171 4.77 4.22 13.62
CA HIS A 171 4.29 5.58 13.40
C HIS A 171 4.98 6.57 14.33
N THR A 172 5.10 6.25 15.62
CA THR A 172 5.80 7.13 16.58
C THR A 172 7.25 7.34 16.17
N LYS A 173 7.95 6.27 15.80
CA LYS A 173 9.37 6.29 15.42
C LYS A 173 9.61 7.10 14.15
N TYR A 174 8.84 6.82 13.09
CA TYR A 174 9.11 7.33 11.74
C TYR A 174 8.29 8.56 11.35
N ILE A 175 7.13 8.79 11.95
CA ILE A 175 6.23 9.89 11.59
C ILE A 175 6.09 10.90 12.74
N GLY A 176 5.86 10.42 13.96
CA GLY A 176 5.53 11.22 15.14
C GLY A 176 6.71 12.01 15.74
N THR A 177 7.95 11.73 15.37
CA THR A 177 9.11 12.50 15.81
C THR A 177 9.20 13.84 15.07
N ASN A 178 8.65 14.88 15.70
CA ASN A 178 9.03 16.27 15.42
C ASN A 178 10.52 16.42 15.72
N GLU A 179 11.33 16.73 14.70
CA GLU A 179 12.60 17.38 14.97
C GLU A 179 12.28 18.71 15.65
N VAL A 180 12.63 18.83 16.92
CA VAL A 180 12.79 20.14 17.54
C VAL A 180 13.85 20.83 16.70
N ARG A 181 13.44 21.75 15.81
CA ARG A 181 14.36 22.70 15.20
C ARG A 181 15.08 23.40 16.34
N GLN A 182 16.34 23.04 16.58
CA GLN A 182 17.23 23.89 17.36
C GLN A 182 17.43 25.16 16.52
N THR A 183 16.68 26.20 16.85
CA THR A 183 17.03 27.55 16.45
C THR A 183 18.27 27.93 17.25
N ASN A 184 19.42 27.94 16.57
CA ASN A 184 20.56 28.76 16.98
C ASN A 184 20.19 30.24 16.92
#